data_AF-A0A960LF82-F1
#
_entry.id   AF-A0A960LF82-F1
#
_cell.length_a   1.000
_cell.length_b   1.000
_cell.length_c   1.000
_cell.angle_alpha   90.00
_cell.angle_beta   90.00
_cell.angle_gamma   90.00
#
_symmetry.space_group_name_H-M   'P 1'
#
loop_
_entity.id
_entity.type
_entity.pdbx_description
1 polymer ?
#
loop_
_entity_poly.entity_id
_entity_poly.type
_entity_poly.pdbx_seq_one_letter_code
_entity_poly.pdbx_strand_id
1 'polypeptide(L)'
;MELVGITRKLGQLSRGDIDRVLRVGVSARDMQSDTDTPFAAMFRSGDRSFNPRTAGQNEYWEAIQRSDLTFAFGPAGTGKTFIAVVCAVQMFQQGKFDRIILVRPVVEAGESLGFLPGDVREKVDPYFRPLYDALMKMIPGDRLRKLLDRQIIEIAPLAYMRGRTLDNAFLIMDEAQNTTAGQMKMFLTR
;
A
#
# COMPACT_ATOMS: atom_id res chain seq x y z
N MET A 1 7.34 -38.08 -5.85
CA MET A 1 6.83 -39.45 -6.12
C MET A 1 6.82 -39.81 -7.61
N GLU A 2 6.84 -38.86 -8.55
CA GLU A 2 6.78 -39.17 -10.00
C GLU A 2 8.09 -39.71 -10.61
N LEU A 3 9.26 -39.19 -10.21
CA LEU A 3 10.57 -39.64 -10.76
C LEU A 3 10.91 -41.12 -10.45
N VAL A 4 10.48 -41.61 -9.28
CA VAL A 4 10.65 -43.02 -8.86
C VAL A 4 9.67 -43.94 -9.63
N GLY A 5 8.55 -43.41 -10.11
CA GLY A 5 7.59 -44.13 -10.93
C GLY A 5 8.04 -44.30 -12.39
N ILE A 6 8.70 -43.29 -12.95
CA ILE A 6 9.20 -43.31 -14.34
C ILE A 6 10.40 -44.25 -14.49
N THR A 7 11.30 -44.27 -13.49
CA THR A 7 12.46 -45.17 -13.47
C THR A 7 12.10 -46.66 -13.40
N ARG A 8 10.95 -47.01 -12.78
CA ARG A 8 10.48 -48.41 -12.71
C ARG A 8 9.89 -48.95 -14.01
N LYS A 9 9.52 -48.10 -14.99
CA LYS A 9 8.83 -48.53 -16.21
C LYS A 9 9.68 -48.57 -17.48
N LEU A 10 10.79 -47.80 -17.56
CA LEU A 10 11.52 -47.63 -18.83
C LEU A 10 13.05 -47.82 -18.76
N GLY A 11 13.62 -48.09 -17.59
CA GLY A 11 15.02 -48.56 -17.44
C GLY A 11 16.14 -47.57 -17.82
N GLN A 12 15.86 -46.50 -18.56
CA GLN A 12 16.80 -45.44 -18.89
C GLN A 12 16.09 -44.08 -18.90
N LEU A 13 16.76 -43.06 -18.34
CA LEU A 13 16.29 -41.68 -18.31
C LEU A 13 17.00 -40.89 -19.41
N SER A 14 16.26 -40.27 -20.32
CA SER A 14 16.84 -39.34 -21.30
C SER A 14 16.95 -37.92 -20.73
N ARG A 15 17.82 -37.08 -21.30
CA ARG A 15 17.91 -35.65 -20.93
C ARG A 15 16.57 -34.92 -21.10
N GLY A 16 15.73 -35.35 -22.05
CA GLY A 16 14.39 -34.78 -22.26
C GLY A 16 13.40 -35.10 -21.13
N ASP A 17 13.55 -36.24 -20.47
CA ASP A 17 12.69 -36.62 -19.34
C ASP A 17 13.05 -35.85 -18.08
N ILE A 18 14.34 -35.59 -17.89
CA ILE A 18 14.85 -34.73 -16.80
C ILE A 18 14.34 -33.30 -16.98
N ASP A 19 14.39 -32.76 -18.20
CA ASP A 19 13.90 -31.41 -18.51
C ASP A 19 12.38 -31.29 -18.34
N ARG A 20 11.63 -32.35 -18.63
CA ARG A 20 10.18 -32.39 -18.42
C ARG A 20 9.81 -32.40 -16.95
N VAL A 21 10.51 -33.18 -16.12
CA VAL A 21 10.29 -33.18 -14.67
C VAL A 21 10.81 -31.91 -14.01
N LEU A 22 11.87 -31.30 -14.52
CA LEU A 22 12.30 -29.97 -14.07
C LEU A 22 11.28 -28.90 -14.46
N ARG A 23 10.70 -28.94 -15.66
CA ARG A 23 9.61 -28.00 -16.01
C ARG A 23 8.36 -28.22 -15.17
N VAL A 24 7.94 -29.47 -14.95
CA VAL A 24 6.79 -29.77 -14.08
C VAL A 24 7.12 -29.42 -12.62
N GLY A 25 8.34 -29.67 -12.16
CA GLY A 25 8.79 -29.39 -10.79
C GLY A 25 9.05 -27.90 -10.51
N VAL A 26 9.46 -27.12 -11.52
CA VAL A 26 9.61 -25.66 -11.44
C VAL A 26 8.24 -25.00 -11.59
N SER A 27 7.38 -25.47 -12.51
CA SER A 27 5.98 -25.01 -12.60
C SER A 27 5.13 -25.45 -11.40
N ALA A 28 5.48 -26.51 -10.68
CA ALA A 28 4.79 -26.93 -9.45
C ALA A 28 5.38 -26.29 -8.18
N ARG A 29 6.62 -25.76 -8.22
CA ARG A 29 7.23 -25.06 -7.07
C ARG A 29 6.96 -23.55 -7.07
N ASP A 30 6.71 -22.95 -8.23
CA ASP A 30 6.31 -21.53 -8.32
C ASP A 30 4.78 -21.33 -8.39
N MET A 31 4.00 -22.39 -8.16
CA MET A 31 2.53 -22.35 -8.22
C MET A 31 1.84 -23.19 -7.14
N GLN A 32 2.54 -23.51 -6.04
CA GLN A 32 1.86 -23.77 -4.76
C GLN A 32 1.52 -22.43 -4.13
N SER A 33 0.43 -21.88 -4.64
CA SER A 33 -0.41 -20.96 -3.89
C SER A 33 -0.73 -21.61 -2.55
N ASP A 34 -0.33 -20.98 -1.45
CA ASP A 34 -0.95 -21.14 -0.14
C ASP A 34 -2.41 -20.64 -0.23
N THR A 35 -3.23 -21.36 -0.99
CA THR A 35 -4.68 -21.34 -0.96
C THR A 35 -5.08 -22.42 0.03
N ASP A 36 -5.24 -22.02 1.30
CA ASP A 36 -6.19 -22.60 2.28
C ASP A 36 -5.88 -22.14 3.72
N THR A 37 -5.37 -20.92 3.89
CA THR A 37 -5.70 -20.15 5.09
C THR A 37 -6.52 -18.96 4.63
N PRO A 38 -7.76 -18.75 5.12
CA PRO A 38 -8.43 -17.49 4.90
C PRO A 38 -7.55 -16.43 5.57
N PHE A 39 -6.82 -15.63 4.79
CA PHE A 39 -6.22 -14.42 5.31
C PHE A 39 -7.36 -13.63 5.97
N ALA A 40 -7.35 -13.53 7.29
CA ALA A 40 -8.43 -12.94 8.08
C ALA A 40 -8.63 -11.43 7.81
N ALA A 41 -7.70 -10.85 7.04
CA ALA A 41 -7.70 -9.46 6.59
C ALA A 41 -8.62 -9.27 5.37
N MET A 42 -9.89 -8.99 5.63
CA MET A 42 -10.84 -8.59 4.60
C MET A 42 -11.43 -7.22 4.91
N PHE A 43 -11.05 -6.22 4.11
CA PHE A 43 -11.84 -4.99 4.03
C PHE A 43 -13.02 -5.22 3.11
N ARG A 44 -14.23 -4.77 3.50
CA ARG A 44 -15.40 -4.68 2.63
C ARG A 44 -16.02 -3.29 2.73
N SER A 45 -16.25 -2.64 1.59
CA SER A 45 -17.03 -1.40 1.46
C SER A 45 -17.98 -1.56 0.28
N GLY A 46 -19.26 -1.83 0.56
CA GLY A 46 -20.21 -2.28 -0.45
C GLY A 46 -19.72 -3.56 -1.14
N ASP A 47 -19.70 -3.55 -2.47
CA ASP A 47 -19.22 -4.68 -3.29
C ASP A 47 -17.69 -4.76 -3.42
N ARG A 48 -16.97 -3.77 -2.89
CA ARG A 48 -15.51 -3.72 -3.01
C ARG A 48 -14.88 -4.43 -1.82
N SER A 49 -14.06 -5.44 -2.09
CA SER A 49 -13.26 -6.11 -1.08
C SER A 49 -11.76 -5.98 -1.38
N PHE A 50 -10.97 -5.87 -0.32
CA PHE A 50 -9.52 -5.94 -0.41
C PHE A 50 -9.03 -7.03 0.53
N ASN A 51 -8.23 -7.94 -0.04
CA ASN A 51 -7.49 -8.97 0.68
C ASN A 51 -6.00 -8.84 0.32
N PRO A 52 -5.10 -8.91 1.31
CA PRO A 52 -3.67 -9.11 1.06
C PRO A 52 -3.44 -10.31 0.15
N ARG A 53 -2.52 -10.18 -0.81
CA ARG A 53 -2.19 -11.23 -1.79
C ARG A 53 -0.91 -12.00 -1.44
N THR A 54 -0.10 -11.46 -0.54
CA THR A 54 1.18 -12.06 -0.14
C THR A 54 1.32 -12.02 1.38
N ALA A 55 2.16 -12.91 1.93
CA ALA A 55 2.44 -12.96 3.36
C ALA A 55 2.91 -11.60 3.90
N GLY A 56 3.81 -10.90 3.19
CA GLY A 56 4.29 -9.57 3.61
C GLY A 56 3.21 -8.49 3.58
N GLN A 57 2.24 -8.57 2.66
CA GLN A 57 1.09 -7.66 2.69
C GLN A 57 0.17 -7.94 3.89
N ASN A 58 0.00 -9.21 4.27
CA ASN A 58 -0.78 -9.59 5.44
C ASN A 58 -0.09 -9.17 6.74
N GLU A 59 1.23 -9.37 6.83
CA GLU A 59 2.04 -8.90 7.96
C GLU A 59 1.94 -7.38 8.10
N TYR A 60 2.07 -6.64 6.99
CA TYR A 60 1.93 -5.18 7.02
C TYR A 60 0.52 -4.73 7.44
N TRP A 61 -0.51 -5.41 6.95
CA TRP A 61 -1.90 -5.18 7.37
C TRP A 61 -2.06 -5.36 8.88
N GLU A 62 -1.59 -6.49 9.42
CA GLU A 62 -1.67 -6.78 10.85
C GLU A 62 -0.86 -5.79 11.70
N ALA A 63 0.32 -5.38 11.22
CA ALA A 63 1.17 -4.42 11.89
C ALA A 63 0.47 -3.07 12.08
N ILE A 64 -0.21 -2.57 11.03
CA ILE A 64 -1.01 -1.33 11.11
C ILE A 64 -2.13 -1.46 12.16
N GLN A 65 -2.76 -2.63 12.27
CA GLN A 65 -3.89 -2.83 13.18
C GLN A 65 -3.48 -2.90 14.66
N ARG A 66 -2.22 -3.25 14.94
CA ARG A 66 -1.73 -3.53 16.30
C ARG A 66 -0.75 -2.49 16.85
N SER A 67 -0.26 -1.58 16.00
CA SER A 67 0.80 -0.63 16.36
C SER A 67 0.37 0.81 16.11
N ASP A 68 0.73 1.72 17.02
CA ASP A 68 0.48 3.16 16.84
C ASP A 68 1.34 3.77 15.72
N LEU A 69 2.53 3.19 15.47
CA LEU A 69 3.45 3.60 14.42
C LEU A 69 3.95 2.37 13.66
N THR A 70 3.81 2.38 12.34
CA THR A 70 4.28 1.31 11.45
C THR A 70 5.13 1.88 10.33
N PHE A 71 6.35 1.36 10.17
CA PHE A 71 7.19 1.64 9.00
C PHE A 71 7.10 0.48 8.01
N ALA A 72 6.86 0.79 6.74
CA ALA A 72 6.80 -0.19 5.67
C ALA A 72 7.91 0.04 4.66
N PHE A 73 8.80 -0.93 4.51
CA PHE A 73 9.87 -0.91 3.53
C PHE A 73 9.60 -1.94 2.44
N GLY A 74 9.96 -1.62 1.20
CA GLY A 74 9.90 -2.57 0.10
C GLY A 74 9.89 -1.90 -1.28
N PRO A 75 10.08 -2.68 -2.36
CA PRO A 75 10.12 -2.17 -3.73
C PRO A 75 8.86 -1.40 -4.14
N ALA A 76 8.98 -0.61 -5.20
CA ALA A 76 7.81 0.00 -5.84
C ALA A 76 6.82 -1.09 -6.32
N GLY A 77 5.53 -0.79 -6.28
CA GLY A 77 4.49 -1.72 -6.75
C GLY A 77 4.06 -2.82 -5.76
N THR A 78 4.65 -2.92 -4.57
CA THR A 78 4.24 -3.92 -3.56
C THR A 78 2.95 -3.59 -2.80
N GLY A 79 2.34 -2.45 -3.08
CA GLY A 79 1.04 -2.06 -2.53
C GLY A 79 1.08 -1.38 -1.15
N LYS A 80 2.26 -0.99 -0.63
CA LYS A 80 2.42 -0.33 0.68
C LYS A 80 1.44 0.83 0.88
N THR A 81 1.51 1.86 0.04
CA THR A 81 0.65 3.04 0.14
C THR A 81 -0.83 2.68 0.01
N PHE A 82 -1.16 1.76 -0.90
CA PHE A 82 -2.54 1.33 -1.11
C PHE A 82 -3.11 0.62 0.13
N ILE A 83 -2.36 -0.33 0.71
CA ILE A 83 -2.75 -1.06 1.92
C ILE A 83 -2.93 -0.10 3.10
N ALA A 84 -2.01 0.87 3.27
CA ALA A 84 -2.14 1.90 4.30
C ALA A 84 -3.47 2.66 4.16
N VAL A 85 -3.80 3.11 2.94
CA VAL A 85 -5.06 3.82 2.66
C VAL A 85 -6.27 2.94 2.93
N VAL A 86 -6.24 1.65 2.56
CA VAL A 86 -7.33 0.71 2.86
C VAL A 86 -7.54 0.60 4.37
N CYS A 87 -6.47 0.39 5.15
CA CYS A 87 -6.53 0.33 6.61
C CYS A 87 -7.08 1.63 7.22
N ALA A 88 -6.59 2.79 6.75
CA ALA A 88 -7.02 4.09 7.23
C ALA A 88 -8.53 4.29 7.01
N VAL A 89 -9.03 4.00 5.81
CA VAL A 89 -10.45 4.10 5.50
C VAL A 89 -11.28 3.13 6.33
N GLN A 90 -10.79 1.91 6.56
CA GLN A 90 -11.46 0.94 7.43
C GLN A 90 -11.61 1.45 8.87
N MET A 91 -10.51 1.88 9.46
CA MET A 91 -10.50 2.33 10.85
C MET A 91 -11.31 3.62 11.03
N PHE A 92 -11.27 4.52 10.05
CA PHE A 92 -12.15 5.69 9.99
C PHE A 92 -13.63 5.29 9.95
N GLN A 93 -14.01 4.32 9.10
CA GLN A 93 -15.39 3.82 9.04
C GLN A 93 -15.85 3.10 10.31
N GLN A 94 -14.91 2.50 11.06
CA GLN A 94 -15.15 1.90 12.37
C GLN A 94 -15.23 2.93 13.51
N GLY A 95 -15.01 4.21 13.24
CA GLY A 95 -14.99 5.27 14.24
C GLY A 95 -13.75 5.24 15.15
N LYS A 96 -12.68 4.53 14.76
CA LYS A 96 -11.41 4.53 15.53
C LYS A 96 -10.65 5.84 15.38
N PHE A 97 -10.80 6.52 14.25
CA PHE A 97 -10.19 7.81 13.95
C PHE A 97 -11.22 8.75 13.34
N ASP A 98 -11.14 10.02 13.67
CA ASP A 98 -12.05 11.05 13.17
C ASP A 98 -11.58 11.64 11.84
N ARG A 99 -10.30 11.49 11.51
CA ARG A 99 -9.67 12.07 10.32
C ARG A 99 -8.65 11.14 9.67
N ILE A 100 -8.44 11.30 8.37
CA ILE A 100 -7.35 10.66 7.62
C ILE A 100 -6.50 11.76 7.00
N ILE A 101 -5.19 11.75 7.25
CA ILE A 101 -4.27 12.74 6.71
C ILE A 101 -3.18 12.02 5.93
N LEU A 102 -3.18 12.22 4.61
CA LEU A 102 -2.18 11.67 3.71
C LEU A 102 -1.16 12.76 3.38
N VAL A 103 0.09 12.46 3.62
CA VAL A 103 1.20 13.39 3.49
C VAL A 103 2.23 12.83 2.54
N ARG A 104 2.74 13.67 1.64
CA ARG A 104 3.88 13.32 0.78
C ARG A 104 4.93 14.44 0.87
N PRO A 105 6.23 14.11 1.06
CA PRO A 105 7.28 15.09 0.93
C PRO A 105 7.37 15.55 -0.52
N VAL A 106 7.53 16.87 -0.71
CA VAL A 106 7.80 17.42 -2.04
C VAL A 106 9.23 17.06 -2.40
N VAL A 107 9.41 16.40 -3.54
CA VAL A 107 10.73 16.18 -4.14
C VAL A 107 10.91 17.26 -5.19
N GLU A 108 11.89 18.14 -5.01
CA GLU A 108 12.29 19.05 -6.07
C GLU A 108 12.91 18.22 -7.20
N ALA A 109 12.12 17.93 -8.24
CA ALA A 109 12.55 17.19 -9.42
C ALA A 109 13.43 18.06 -10.34
N GLY A 110 14.42 18.77 -9.78
CA GLY A 110 15.32 19.66 -10.52
C GLY A 110 14.70 20.98 -11.01
N GLU A 111 13.37 21.07 -11.09
CA GLU A 111 12.65 22.32 -11.34
C GLU A 111 11.99 22.78 -10.04
N SER A 112 12.25 24.03 -9.63
CA SER A 112 11.49 24.66 -8.56
C SER A 112 10.00 24.57 -8.89
N LEU A 113 9.16 24.22 -7.90
CA LEU A 113 7.70 24.16 -8.01
C LEU A 113 7.07 25.43 -8.64
N GLY A 114 7.85 26.52 -8.75
CA GLY A 114 7.53 27.77 -9.43
C GLY A 114 7.33 27.71 -10.95
N PHE A 115 7.74 26.67 -11.68
CA PHE A 115 7.69 26.67 -13.16
C PHE A 115 6.38 26.18 -13.80
N LEU A 116 5.50 25.48 -13.06
CA LEU A 116 4.18 25.09 -13.58
C LEU A 116 3.22 26.30 -13.51
N PRO A 117 2.42 26.64 -14.53
CA PRO A 117 1.39 27.68 -14.43
C PRO A 117 0.21 27.20 -13.55
N GLY A 118 -0.42 28.08 -12.76
CA GLY A 118 -1.59 27.76 -11.92
C GLY A 118 -1.43 28.12 -10.43
N ASP A 119 -2.47 27.91 -9.63
CA ASP A 119 -2.41 28.05 -8.15
C ASP A 119 -1.52 26.94 -7.55
N VAL A 120 -0.94 27.16 -6.36
CA VAL A 120 -0.05 26.20 -5.68
C VAL A 120 -0.71 24.82 -5.58
N ARG A 121 -2.03 24.75 -5.44
CA ARG A 121 -2.79 23.49 -5.43
C ARG A 121 -2.76 22.77 -6.77
N GLU A 122 -2.98 23.48 -7.87
CA GLU A 122 -3.03 22.91 -9.23
C GLU A 122 -1.67 22.34 -9.66
N LYS A 123 -0.56 22.92 -9.16
CA LYS A 123 0.81 22.44 -9.47
C LYS A 123 1.19 21.17 -8.71
N VAL A 124 0.66 20.97 -7.50
CA VAL A 124 1.02 19.83 -6.65
C VAL A 124 0.07 18.64 -6.86
N ASP A 125 -1.14 18.89 -7.40
CA ASP A 125 -2.18 17.89 -7.61
C ASP A 125 -1.73 16.64 -8.41
N PRO A 126 -0.89 16.74 -9.47
CA PRO A 126 -0.40 15.56 -10.19
C PRO A 126 0.41 14.59 -9.31
N TYR A 127 1.18 15.10 -8.35
CA TYR A 127 2.01 14.29 -7.44
C TYR A 127 1.18 13.50 -6.43
N PHE A 128 0.01 14.03 -6.09
CA PHE A 128 -0.92 13.40 -5.16
C PHE A 128 -1.92 12.47 -5.83
N ARG A 129 -1.97 12.46 -7.17
CA ARG A 129 -2.95 11.67 -7.92
C ARG A 129 -3.03 10.20 -7.50
N PRO A 130 -1.93 9.47 -7.23
CA PRO A 130 -2.00 8.10 -6.74
C PRO A 130 -2.75 7.93 -5.41
N LEU A 131 -2.68 8.93 -4.52
CA LEU A 131 -3.39 8.93 -3.25
C LEU A 131 -4.90 9.16 -3.45
N TYR A 132 -5.27 10.09 -4.33
CA TYR A 132 -6.67 10.29 -4.71
C TYR A 132 -7.26 9.02 -5.35
N ASP A 133 -6.53 8.40 -6.27
CA ASP A 133 -6.96 7.18 -6.95
C ASP A 133 -7.14 6.02 -5.95
N ALA A 134 -6.28 5.91 -4.95
CA ALA A 134 -6.43 4.94 -3.87
C ALA A 134 -7.71 5.19 -3.06
N LEU A 135 -7.98 6.43 -2.65
CA LEU A 135 -9.20 6.78 -1.91
C LEU A 135 -10.48 6.56 -2.73
N MET A 136 -10.49 6.90 -4.02
CA MET A 136 -11.65 6.71 -4.91
C MET A 136 -12.00 5.23 -5.12
N LYS A 137 -11.02 4.32 -4.96
CA LYS A 137 -11.27 2.87 -4.94
C LYS A 137 -12.00 2.42 -3.68
N MET A 138 -11.95 3.19 -2.59
CA MET A 138 -12.51 2.79 -1.28
C MET A 138 -13.80 3.54 -0.92
N ILE A 139 -13.90 4.79 -1.38
CA ILE A 139 -14.96 5.73 -1.04
C ILE A 139 -15.62 6.22 -2.34
N PRO A 140 -16.97 6.18 -2.45
CA PRO A 140 -17.68 6.76 -3.60
C PRO A 140 -17.32 8.23 -3.82
N GLY A 141 -17.20 8.65 -5.08
CA GLY A 141 -16.69 9.99 -5.44
C GLY A 141 -17.40 11.15 -4.75
N ASP A 142 -18.73 11.16 -4.73
CA ASP A 142 -19.51 12.24 -4.08
C ASP A 142 -19.28 12.31 -2.56
N ARG A 143 -19.12 11.14 -1.92
CA ARG A 143 -18.81 11.07 -0.49
C ARG A 143 -17.39 11.53 -0.23
N LEU A 144 -16.43 11.07 -1.04
CA LEU A 144 -15.03 11.47 -0.92
C LEU A 144 -14.87 12.98 -1.06
N ARG A 145 -15.53 13.59 -2.04
CA ARG A 145 -15.51 15.05 -2.23
C ARG A 145 -15.97 15.80 -1.00
N LYS A 146 -17.10 15.40 -0.39
CA LYS A 146 -17.59 16.00 0.86
C LYS A 146 -16.61 15.84 2.03
N LEU A 147 -15.90 14.71 2.12
CA LEU A 147 -14.91 14.47 3.17
C LEU A 147 -13.65 15.32 2.97
N LEU A 148 -13.23 15.51 1.72
CA LEU A 148 -12.11 16.40 1.35
C LEU A 148 -12.46 17.87 1.60
N ASP A 149 -13.64 18.32 1.16
CA ASP A 149 -14.10 19.70 1.34
C ASP A 149 -14.22 20.09 2.83
N ARG A 150 -14.59 19.13 3.69
CA ARG A 150 -14.66 19.30 5.14
C ARG A 150 -13.34 19.06 5.86
N GLN A 151 -12.26 18.75 5.14
CA GLN A 151 -10.95 18.41 5.71
C GLN A 151 -10.98 17.24 6.71
N ILE A 152 -11.96 16.34 6.57
CA ILE A 152 -12.01 15.08 7.32
C ILE A 152 -11.00 14.10 6.74
N ILE A 153 -10.93 14.06 5.40
CA ILE A 153 -9.80 13.46 4.68
C ILE A 153 -9.00 14.61 4.11
N GLU A 154 -7.69 14.60 4.32
CA GLU A 154 -6.79 15.63 3.83
C GLU A 154 -5.62 14.99 3.07
N ILE A 155 -5.27 15.56 1.92
CA ILE A 155 -4.02 15.25 1.22
C ILE A 155 -3.21 16.53 1.19
N ALA A 156 -2.00 16.50 1.77
CA ALA A 156 -1.21 17.70 1.94
C ALA A 156 0.30 17.45 1.77
N PRO A 157 1.07 18.47 1.35
CA PRO A 157 2.52 18.41 1.39
C PRO A 157 3.04 18.32 2.84
N LEU A 158 4.18 17.67 3.05
CA LEU A 158 4.80 17.54 4.38
C LEU A 158 5.03 18.88 5.11
N ALA A 159 5.31 19.95 4.36
CA ALA A 159 5.49 21.29 4.92
C ALA A 159 4.27 21.81 5.70
N TYR A 160 3.06 21.38 5.32
CA TYR A 160 1.80 21.80 5.94
C TYR A 160 1.57 21.14 7.31
N MET A 161 2.38 20.15 7.68
CA MET A 161 2.30 19.50 8.99
C MET A 161 2.99 20.32 10.09
N ARG A 162 3.76 21.35 9.74
CA ARG A 162 4.49 22.15 10.73
C ARG A 162 3.52 22.89 11.66
N GLY A 163 3.69 22.72 12.97
CA GLY A 163 2.91 23.44 13.98
C GLY A 163 1.45 23.00 14.11
N ARG A 164 1.07 21.86 13.52
CA ARG A 164 -0.26 21.27 13.70
C ARG A 164 -0.27 20.33 14.91
N THR A 165 -1.42 20.26 15.55
CA THR A 165 -1.78 19.19 16.50
C THR A 165 -2.83 18.32 15.82
N LEU A 166 -2.55 17.04 15.66
CA LEU A 166 -3.38 16.13 14.86
C LEU A 166 -4.10 15.12 15.76
N ASP A 167 -5.07 15.62 16.52
CA ASP A 167 -5.87 14.77 17.41
C ASP A 167 -6.71 13.76 16.63
N ASN A 168 -6.70 12.53 17.15
CA ASN A 168 -7.48 11.37 16.68
C ASN A 168 -7.49 11.19 15.16
N ALA A 169 -6.34 11.32 14.52
CA ALA A 169 -6.18 11.19 13.07
C ALA A 169 -5.33 9.96 12.71
N PHE A 170 -5.69 9.30 11.60
CA PHE A 170 -4.84 8.30 10.95
C PHE A 170 -3.91 9.03 9.96
N LEU A 171 -2.61 9.05 10.25
CA LEU A 171 -1.60 9.70 9.41
C LEU A 171 -0.88 8.69 8.51
N ILE A 172 -0.70 9.04 7.24
CA ILE A 172 0.13 8.26 6.29
C ILE A 172 1.15 9.20 5.67
N MET A 173 2.44 8.89 5.84
CA MET A 173 3.51 9.52 5.07
C MET A 173 3.92 8.63 3.91
N ASP A 174 3.51 9.01 2.70
CA ASP A 174 3.91 8.36 1.46
C ASP A 174 5.30 8.84 1.02
N GLU A 175 6.04 7.99 0.30
CA GLU A 175 7.41 8.27 -0.16
C GLU A 175 8.36 8.80 0.93
N ALA A 176 8.25 8.25 2.14
CA ALA A 176 8.99 8.73 3.32
C ALA A 176 10.52 8.70 3.14
N GLN A 177 11.06 7.89 2.22
CA GLN A 177 12.48 7.87 1.89
C GLN A 177 13.00 9.21 1.32
N ASN A 178 12.10 10.07 0.83
CA ASN A 178 12.45 11.40 0.33
C ASN A 178 12.49 12.47 1.44
N THR A 179 12.40 12.07 2.70
CA THR A 179 12.50 12.99 3.84
C THR A 179 13.91 13.09 4.39
N THR A 180 14.23 14.26 4.93
CA THR A 180 15.39 14.43 5.82
C THR A 180 15.06 13.91 7.23
N ALA A 181 16.08 13.58 8.02
CA ALA A 181 15.89 13.20 9.42
C ALA A 181 15.13 14.27 10.24
N GLY A 182 15.37 15.56 9.95
CA GLY A 182 14.65 16.67 10.58
C GLY A 182 13.16 16.70 10.21
N GLN A 183 12.83 16.43 8.95
CA GLN A 183 11.45 16.32 8.47
C GLN A 183 10.72 15.10 9.06
N MET A 184 11.40 13.95 9.15
CA MET A 184 10.86 12.76 9.81
C MET A 184 10.57 13.03 11.29
N LYS A 185 11.52 13.61 12.02
CA LYS A 185 11.32 14.01 13.43
C LYS A 185 10.16 14.99 13.59
N MET A 186 10.08 15.98 12.69
CA MET A 186 9.00 16.96 12.65
C MET A 186 7.63 16.31 12.49
N PHE A 187 7.52 15.28 11.65
CA PHE A 187 6.27 14.55 11.43
C PHE A 187 5.88 13.63 12.58
N LEU A 188 6.83 12.84 13.12
CA LEU A 188 6.56 11.88 14.20
C LEU A 188 6.18 12.53 15.54
N THR A 189 6.28 13.86 15.63
CA THR A 189 5.94 14.66 16.81
C THR A 189 4.64 15.45 16.62
N ARG A 190 3.77 15.01 15.71
CA ARG A 190 2.46 15.61 15.42
C ARG A 190 1.32 14.82 15.99
#